data_AF-F3PNC6-F1
#
_entry.id   AF-F3PNC6-F1
#
_cell.length_a   1.000
_cell.length_b   1.000
_cell.length_c   1.000
_cell.angle_alpha   90.00
_cell.angle_beta   90.00
_cell.angle_gamma   90.00
#
_symmetry.space_group_name_H-M   'P 1'
#
loop_
_entity.id
_entity.type
_entity.pdbx_description
1 polymer ?
#
loop_
_entity_poly.entity_id
_entity_poly.type
_entity_poly.pdbx_seq_one_letter_code
_entity_poly.pdbx_strand_id
1 'polypeptide(L)'
;MSGMKKLLTLIGASLLSVSLCAQITERERPAEWKQLINGGRFMDRFQPMPEGVSAQGIWGADSVLNRYVDNGIELPGTSFWGGNILQDADGKYHLFVCGWPEESPKGHMFWPNSTVYHAVSDNSTGPFKIRNSVGKGHNPEAFRLEDGRVVVYVIDGYYIADKEDSSVWTYGQFDFDARDRKIIEGLSNLTFARRQDGSYLAVCRGGGVWISKDGLSTYCQLTDKRVYPPVEGRFEDPVVWRDDLQYHLIVNDWLGRIAFYQRSKDGVHWIIEPGEAYVPGISFHKGGEVEHWFKYERPKVFQDEHGRAVQMNFAVIDTIKWEDLPGDKHSSKNICIPLNKGMLLSVLNEKEITSATRTIEVKIAAEEGFDPQAEVDIQSLRFGSYKEVNFGRGCKPLKTRTSGKDLIVVFSGKGSGITAEEFAPKMIGKDKSGNMLYGYARLPYVDYLPALLSARRPVYDKGKGELRLEVQNLGLSASKAVEVEVRCGGNSLGRVRAGALQPYETVNLPLKPASASFDGKSGYEVIFLQDGVEVEKSVFE
;
A
#
# COMPACT_ATOMS: atom_id res chain seq x y z
N MET A 1 72.88 21.51 -41.26
CA MET A 1 73.02 20.05 -41.01
C MET A 1 73.02 19.85 -39.50
N SER A 2 72.37 18.79 -39.02
CA SER A 2 71.95 18.57 -37.61
C SER A 2 70.64 19.32 -37.29
N GLY A 3 69.58 18.73 -36.76
CA GLY A 3 69.37 17.39 -36.20
C GLY A 3 68.02 17.40 -35.45
N MET A 4 67.25 16.32 -35.60
CA MET A 4 66.20 15.80 -34.70
C MET A 4 65.41 16.77 -33.79
N LYS A 5 64.10 16.91 -34.04
CA LYS A 5 63.10 17.10 -32.99
C LYS A 5 62.04 16.00 -33.07
N LYS A 6 61.97 15.24 -31.98
CA LYS A 6 60.97 14.20 -31.69
C LYS A 6 59.57 14.83 -31.70
N LEU A 7 58.65 14.27 -32.48
CA LEU A 7 57.22 14.52 -32.34
C LEU A 7 56.67 13.45 -31.40
N LEU A 8 56.39 13.82 -30.15
CA LEU A 8 55.63 12.99 -29.23
C LEU A 8 54.17 13.02 -29.66
N THR A 9 53.65 11.90 -30.15
CA THR A 9 52.21 11.70 -30.33
C THR A 9 51.63 11.31 -28.98
N LEU A 10 50.89 12.24 -28.36
CA LEU A 10 50.15 12.01 -27.14
C LEU A 10 48.92 11.16 -27.49
N ILE A 11 48.95 9.85 -27.23
CA ILE A 11 47.77 9.00 -27.28
C ILE A 11 46.96 9.30 -26.01
N GLY A 12 45.94 10.14 -26.14
CA GLY A 12 44.95 10.35 -25.10
C GLY A 12 44.18 9.05 -24.86
N ALA A 13 44.48 8.37 -23.76
CA ALA A 13 43.65 7.30 -23.24
C ALA A 13 42.31 7.92 -22.82
N SER A 14 41.32 7.82 -23.70
CA SER A 14 39.92 8.05 -23.38
C SER A 14 39.49 6.92 -22.46
N LEU A 15 39.58 7.16 -21.15
CA LEU A 15 38.85 6.41 -20.14
C LEU A 15 37.36 6.68 -20.39
N LEU A 16 36.76 5.89 -21.29
CA LEU A 16 35.32 5.64 -21.29
C LEU A 16 35.01 4.99 -19.95
N SER A 17 34.64 5.83 -18.98
CA SER A 17 34.03 5.41 -17.73
C SER A 17 32.70 4.77 -18.14
N VAL A 18 32.71 3.46 -18.35
CA VAL A 18 31.49 2.69 -18.39
C VAL A 18 30.89 2.86 -17.00
N SER A 19 29.92 3.76 -16.89
CA SER A 19 29.14 3.91 -15.67
C SER A 19 28.44 2.58 -15.49
N LEU A 20 29.01 1.71 -14.65
CA LEU A 20 28.28 0.63 -14.00
C LEU A 20 27.05 1.33 -13.41
N CYS A 21 25.89 1.15 -14.05
CA CYS A 21 24.64 1.67 -13.53
C CYS A 21 24.46 1.04 -12.16
N ALA A 22 24.77 1.78 -11.10
CA ALA A 22 24.61 1.32 -9.74
C ALA A 22 23.13 0.91 -9.57
N GLN A 23 22.88 -0.37 -9.31
CA GLN A 23 21.52 -0.88 -9.01
C GLN A 23 21.10 -0.61 -7.56
N ILE A 24 21.81 0.34 -6.94
CA ILE A 24 21.50 0.93 -5.66
C ILE A 24 21.72 2.43 -5.82
N THR A 25 20.77 3.23 -5.39
CA THR A 25 20.93 4.68 -5.26
C THR A 25 20.65 5.04 -3.82
N GLU A 26 21.61 5.67 -3.14
CA GLU A 26 21.32 6.16 -1.80
C GLU A 26 20.30 7.31 -1.86
N ARG A 27 19.25 7.22 -1.03
CA ARG A 27 18.25 8.27 -0.91
C ARG A 27 18.55 9.15 0.30
N GLU A 28 18.56 10.45 0.10
CA GLU A 28 18.62 11.39 1.22
C GLU A 28 17.31 11.30 2.02
N ARG A 29 17.43 11.21 3.34
CA ARG A 29 16.28 11.18 4.26
C ARG A 29 16.00 12.60 4.71
N PRO A 30 14.72 13.03 4.82
CA PRO A 30 14.39 14.31 5.43
C PRO A 30 15.04 14.44 6.82
N ALA A 31 15.64 15.60 7.11
CA ALA A 31 16.45 15.79 8.31
C ALA A 31 15.66 15.56 9.60
N GLU A 32 14.37 15.90 9.58
CA GLU A 32 13.43 15.72 10.68
C GLU A 32 13.17 14.25 11.02
N TRP A 33 13.39 13.29 10.10
CA TRP A 33 13.20 11.86 10.38
C TRP A 33 14.11 11.35 11.49
N LYS A 34 15.24 12.03 11.74
CA LYS A 34 16.14 11.76 12.87
C LYS A 34 15.49 11.98 14.25
N GLN A 35 14.36 12.68 14.30
CA GLN A 35 13.61 12.97 15.53
C GLN A 35 12.41 12.03 15.74
N LEU A 36 12.18 11.07 14.83
CA LEU A 36 11.10 10.11 14.97
C LEU A 36 11.36 9.19 16.17
N ILE A 37 10.33 8.96 16.97
CA ILE A 37 10.37 8.01 18.09
C ILE A 37 9.96 6.61 17.63
N ASN A 38 10.31 5.58 18.41
CA ASN A 38 9.84 4.22 18.17
C ASN A 38 8.30 4.16 18.12
N GLY A 39 7.76 3.61 17.04
CA GLY A 39 6.33 3.59 16.70
C GLY A 39 5.90 4.75 15.79
N GLY A 40 6.78 5.72 15.57
CA GLY A 40 6.58 6.80 14.62
C GLY A 40 6.61 6.29 13.19
N ARG A 41 7.53 5.37 12.89
CA ARG A 41 7.71 4.78 11.56
C ARG A 41 6.86 3.52 11.40
N PHE A 42 6.58 3.12 10.16
CA PHE A 42 5.94 1.83 9.95
C PHE A 42 6.91 0.67 10.20
N MET A 43 8.21 0.81 9.88
CA MET A 43 9.18 -0.26 10.11
C MET A 43 9.37 -0.63 11.60
N ASP A 44 9.00 0.26 12.52
CA ASP A 44 9.03 0.00 13.97
C ASP A 44 8.02 -1.08 14.41
N ARG A 45 7.10 -1.46 13.51
CA ARG A 45 6.06 -2.46 13.77
C ARG A 45 6.55 -3.88 13.54
N PHE A 46 7.63 -4.10 12.78
CA PHE A 46 8.19 -5.43 12.57
C PHE A 46 8.60 -6.04 13.91
N GLN A 47 8.18 -7.28 14.12
CA GLN A 47 8.50 -8.08 15.29
C GLN A 47 9.56 -9.12 14.91
N PRO A 48 10.28 -9.68 15.90
CA PRO A 48 11.16 -10.80 15.64
C PRO A 48 10.43 -11.93 14.92
N MET A 49 11.10 -12.53 13.93
CA MET A 49 10.60 -13.75 13.29
C MET A 49 10.50 -14.87 14.33
N PRO A 50 9.48 -15.76 14.23
CA PRO A 50 9.41 -16.94 15.08
C PRO A 50 10.69 -17.76 14.96
N GLU A 51 11.07 -18.44 16.06
CA GLU A 51 12.23 -19.31 16.05
C GLU A 51 12.06 -20.41 14.99
N GLY A 52 13.02 -20.48 14.07
CA GLY A 52 13.03 -21.42 12.96
C GLY A 52 14.26 -22.30 12.96
N VAL A 53 14.44 -23.01 11.85
CA VAL A 53 15.54 -23.95 11.65
C VAL A 53 16.63 -23.32 10.80
N SER A 54 17.86 -23.27 11.32
CA SER A 54 19.05 -22.97 10.54
C SER A 54 19.60 -24.23 9.87
N ALA A 55 20.26 -24.08 8.72
CA ALA A 55 20.87 -25.18 7.99
C ALA A 55 22.29 -24.82 7.51
N GLN A 56 23.09 -25.85 7.24
CA GLN A 56 24.44 -25.71 6.67
C GLN A 56 24.47 -26.19 5.23
N GLY A 57 25.44 -25.72 4.44
CA GLY A 57 25.59 -26.12 3.04
C GLY A 57 24.45 -25.63 2.13
N ILE A 58 23.76 -24.56 2.55
CA ILE A 58 22.69 -23.92 1.80
C ILE A 58 23.25 -22.85 0.85
N TRP A 59 22.48 -22.50 -0.17
CA TRP A 59 22.80 -21.40 -1.08
C TRP A 59 22.79 -20.05 -0.34
N GLY A 60 23.37 -19.03 -0.95
CA GLY A 60 23.30 -17.64 -0.51
C GLY A 60 24.68 -17.02 -0.29
N ALA A 61 24.71 -15.70 -0.30
CA ALA A 61 25.81 -14.90 0.21
C ALA A 61 25.99 -15.13 1.72
N ASP A 62 27.21 -14.92 2.22
CA ASP A 62 27.56 -15.11 3.63
C ASP A 62 26.63 -14.35 4.59
N SER A 63 26.08 -13.22 4.13
CA SER A 63 25.20 -12.34 4.89
C SER A 63 23.80 -12.90 5.18
N VAL A 64 23.44 -14.04 4.58
CA VAL A 64 22.13 -14.71 4.77
C VAL A 64 22.27 -16.20 5.10
N LEU A 65 23.47 -16.70 5.41
CA LEU A 65 23.66 -18.11 5.77
C LEU A 65 23.14 -18.44 7.18
N ASN A 66 22.87 -17.42 8.01
CA ASN A 66 22.24 -17.55 9.32
C ASN A 66 20.71 -17.67 9.26
N ARG A 67 20.11 -17.61 8.07
CA ARG A 67 18.65 -17.54 7.91
C ARG A 67 17.90 -18.77 8.41
N TYR A 68 16.62 -18.59 8.71
CA TYR A 68 15.67 -19.69 8.90
C TYR A 68 15.20 -20.23 7.55
N VAL A 69 15.54 -21.49 7.25
CA VAL A 69 15.18 -22.13 5.98
C VAL A 69 13.71 -22.53 5.92
N ASP A 70 13.06 -22.64 7.08
CA ASP A 70 11.64 -22.97 7.24
C ASP A 70 10.73 -21.74 7.37
N ASN A 71 11.28 -20.52 7.37
CA ASN A 71 10.48 -19.30 7.24
C ASN A 71 10.01 -19.13 5.78
N GLY A 72 8.70 -19.02 5.60
CA GLY A 72 8.04 -18.88 4.31
C GLY A 72 8.21 -20.13 3.45
N ILE A 73 8.78 -19.98 2.26
CA ILE A 73 9.05 -21.09 1.35
C ILE A 73 10.45 -20.97 0.75
N GLU A 74 11.20 -22.07 0.83
CA GLU A 74 12.53 -22.22 0.26
C GLU A 74 12.69 -23.63 -0.28
N LEU A 75 13.19 -23.78 -1.50
CA LEU A 75 13.57 -25.06 -2.09
C LEU A 75 14.89 -24.85 -2.86
N PRO A 76 15.93 -25.68 -2.64
CA PRO A 76 17.24 -25.46 -3.26
C PRO A 76 17.25 -25.38 -4.79
N GLY A 77 16.29 -26.02 -5.48
CA GLY A 77 16.20 -26.03 -6.94
C GLY A 77 15.14 -25.08 -7.51
N THR A 78 14.60 -24.15 -6.72
CA THR A 78 13.53 -23.25 -7.17
C THR A 78 13.65 -21.88 -6.53
N SER A 79 13.79 -20.86 -7.35
CA SER A 79 13.70 -19.46 -6.91
C SER A 79 12.22 -19.07 -6.77
N PHE A 80 11.90 -18.35 -5.71
CA PHE A 80 10.55 -17.83 -5.45
C PHE A 80 10.52 -16.31 -5.41
N TRP A 81 9.49 -15.73 -6.04
CA TRP A 81 9.32 -14.28 -6.09
C TRP A 81 7.86 -13.86 -5.84
N GLY A 82 7.69 -12.83 -5.02
CA GLY A 82 6.40 -12.38 -4.52
C GLY A 82 5.70 -13.43 -3.67
N GLY A 83 4.37 -13.39 -3.68
CA GLY A 83 3.52 -14.40 -3.06
C GLY A 83 2.56 -13.83 -2.04
N ASN A 84 1.32 -14.31 -2.01
CA ASN A 84 0.29 -13.83 -1.10
C ASN A 84 -0.40 -14.99 -0.38
N ILE A 85 -0.79 -14.77 0.87
CA ILE A 85 -1.30 -15.79 1.78
C ILE A 85 -2.78 -15.54 2.05
N LEU A 86 -3.59 -16.57 1.88
CA LEU A 86 -4.98 -16.63 2.35
C LEU A 86 -5.11 -17.71 3.42
N GLN A 87 -5.93 -17.49 4.45
CA GLN A 87 -6.25 -18.52 5.46
C GLN A 87 -7.65 -19.05 5.22
N ASP A 88 -7.81 -20.36 5.07
CA ASP A 88 -9.12 -20.99 4.86
C ASP A 88 -9.94 -21.12 6.16
N ALA A 89 -11.17 -21.63 6.05
CA ALA A 89 -12.08 -21.80 7.19
C ALA A 89 -11.60 -22.87 8.19
N ASP A 90 -10.73 -23.80 7.76
CA ASP A 90 -10.13 -24.83 8.61
C ASP A 90 -8.84 -24.32 9.31
N GLY A 91 -8.48 -23.05 9.08
CA GLY A 91 -7.32 -22.40 9.66
C GLY A 91 -5.99 -22.68 8.95
N LYS A 92 -6.00 -23.38 7.81
CA LYS A 92 -4.81 -23.62 6.98
C LYS A 92 -4.41 -22.37 6.23
N TYR A 93 -3.11 -22.20 6.00
CA TYR A 93 -2.55 -21.08 5.27
C TYR A 93 -2.16 -21.51 3.85
N HIS A 94 -2.64 -20.78 2.86
CA HIS A 94 -2.47 -21.03 1.43
C HIS A 94 -1.63 -19.90 0.83
N LEU A 95 -0.37 -20.20 0.52
CA LEU A 95 0.54 -19.30 -0.18
C LEU A 95 0.44 -19.51 -1.68
N PHE A 96 0.06 -18.47 -2.41
CA PHE A 96 0.13 -18.39 -3.87
C PHE A 96 1.39 -17.63 -4.24
N VAL A 97 2.42 -18.31 -4.73
CA VAL A 97 3.76 -17.75 -4.97
C VAL A 97 4.26 -18.13 -6.36
N CYS A 98 4.89 -17.20 -7.07
CA CYS A 98 5.46 -17.53 -8.37
C CYS A 98 6.92 -17.96 -8.20
N GLY A 99 7.36 -18.88 -9.05
CA GLY A 99 8.73 -19.35 -9.04
C GLY A 99 9.13 -20.02 -10.34
N TRP A 100 10.41 -20.35 -10.43
CA TRP A 100 11.03 -21.00 -11.57
C TRP A 100 12.19 -21.90 -11.11
N PRO A 101 12.58 -22.92 -11.90
CA PRO A 101 13.76 -23.72 -11.60
C PRO A 101 15.00 -22.84 -11.49
N GLU A 102 15.85 -23.07 -10.48
CA GLU A 102 17.07 -22.27 -10.26
C GLU A 102 18.05 -22.34 -11.46
N GLU A 103 18.10 -23.49 -12.12
CA GLU A 103 18.91 -23.73 -13.33
C GLU A 103 18.37 -23.04 -14.60
N SER A 104 17.33 -22.20 -14.49
CA SER A 104 16.70 -21.60 -15.65
C SER A 104 17.64 -20.62 -16.38
N PRO A 105 17.62 -20.58 -17.72
CA PRO A 105 18.47 -19.66 -18.48
C PRO A 105 18.28 -18.21 -18.04
N LYS A 106 19.40 -17.49 -17.86
CA LYS A 106 19.46 -16.09 -17.38
C LYS A 106 19.11 -15.90 -15.89
N GLY A 107 19.10 -16.97 -15.08
CA GLY A 107 18.88 -16.90 -13.63
C GLY A 107 17.60 -16.18 -13.28
N HIS A 108 17.65 -15.22 -12.35
CA HIS A 108 16.50 -14.40 -11.97
C HIS A 108 15.70 -13.79 -13.14
N MET A 109 16.36 -13.47 -14.26
CA MET A 109 15.71 -12.87 -15.43
C MET A 109 14.84 -13.84 -16.23
N PHE A 110 14.72 -15.08 -15.77
CA PHE A 110 13.73 -16.02 -16.25
C PHE A 110 12.30 -15.72 -15.75
N TRP A 111 12.13 -14.79 -14.80
CA TRP A 111 10.85 -14.44 -14.19
C TRP A 111 9.64 -14.27 -15.14
N PRO A 112 9.75 -13.84 -16.42
CA PRO A 112 8.58 -13.78 -17.30
C PRO A 112 7.94 -15.15 -17.59
N ASN A 113 8.67 -16.25 -17.37
CA ASN A 113 8.22 -17.63 -17.60
C ASN A 113 7.77 -18.34 -16.31
N SER A 114 7.57 -17.58 -15.24
CA SER A 114 7.19 -18.06 -13.91
C SER A 114 5.94 -18.95 -13.93
N THR A 115 5.90 -19.88 -12.99
CA THR A 115 4.70 -20.65 -12.66
C THR A 115 4.23 -20.23 -11.28
N VAL A 116 2.92 -20.02 -11.11
CA VAL A 116 2.30 -19.79 -9.80
C VAL A 116 2.07 -21.15 -9.14
N TYR A 117 2.72 -21.35 -8.01
CA TYR A 117 2.55 -22.49 -7.13
C TYR A 117 1.54 -22.17 -6.03
N HIS A 118 0.74 -23.16 -5.69
CA HIS A 118 -0.06 -23.16 -4.47
C HIS A 118 0.66 -24.03 -3.43
N ALA A 119 1.05 -23.42 -2.32
CA ALA A 119 1.69 -24.06 -1.21
C ALA A 119 0.86 -23.91 0.07
N VAL A 120 0.94 -24.89 0.98
CA VAL A 120 0.11 -24.93 2.19
C VAL A 120 0.98 -25.09 3.43
N SER A 121 0.59 -24.44 4.52
CA SER A 121 1.17 -24.63 5.86
C SER A 121 0.09 -24.65 6.94
N ASP A 122 0.44 -25.24 8.08
CA ASP A 122 -0.30 -25.16 9.34
C ASP A 122 0.02 -23.88 10.12
N ASN A 123 1.10 -23.18 9.75
CA ASN A 123 1.55 -21.95 10.41
C ASN A 123 1.57 -20.80 9.41
N SER A 124 1.19 -19.60 9.84
CA SER A 124 1.15 -18.41 8.98
C SER A 124 2.52 -18.02 8.41
N THR A 125 3.60 -18.40 9.09
CA THR A 125 4.99 -18.11 8.71
C THR A 125 5.70 -19.28 8.03
N GLY A 126 5.00 -20.39 7.75
CA GLY A 126 5.59 -21.58 7.13
C GLY A 126 6.16 -22.61 8.12
N PRO A 127 6.90 -23.62 7.61
CA PRO A 127 7.28 -23.78 6.22
C PRO A 127 6.07 -24.12 5.35
N PHE A 128 5.95 -23.46 4.19
CA PHE A 128 4.95 -23.79 3.19
C PHE A 128 5.44 -24.91 2.27
N LYS A 129 4.56 -25.85 1.95
CA LYS A 129 4.86 -26.98 1.06
C LYS A 129 4.00 -26.90 -0.20
N ILE A 130 4.63 -26.96 -1.37
CA ILE A 130 3.92 -26.96 -2.65
C ILE A 130 2.95 -28.14 -2.68
N ARG A 131 1.68 -27.85 -3.01
CA ARG A 131 0.63 -28.84 -3.24
C ARG A 131 0.41 -29.08 -4.73
N ASN A 132 0.30 -28.01 -5.50
CA ASN A 132 0.08 -28.04 -6.94
C ASN A 132 0.54 -26.71 -7.57
N SER A 133 0.27 -26.55 -8.87
CA SER A 133 0.40 -25.28 -9.58
C SER A 133 -0.96 -24.76 -10.01
N VAL A 134 -1.13 -23.44 -9.96
CA VAL A 134 -2.31 -22.72 -10.45
C VAL A 134 -2.22 -22.53 -11.96
N GLY A 135 -1.05 -22.11 -12.45
CA GLY A 135 -0.81 -21.85 -13.88
C GLY A 135 0.43 -20.98 -14.13
N LYS A 136 0.60 -20.52 -15.37
CA LYS A 136 1.66 -19.56 -15.75
C LYS A 136 1.32 -18.16 -15.29
N GLY A 137 2.31 -17.43 -14.81
CA GLY A 137 2.13 -16.05 -14.39
C GLY A 137 3.15 -15.60 -13.36
N HIS A 138 3.24 -14.28 -13.20
CA HIS A 138 4.18 -13.62 -12.31
C HIS A 138 3.45 -12.57 -11.46
N ASN A 139 4.02 -12.22 -10.30
CA ASN A 139 3.42 -11.33 -9.32
C ASN A 139 2.03 -11.77 -8.81
N PRO A 140 1.91 -12.96 -8.20
CA PRO A 140 0.64 -13.42 -7.70
C PRO A 140 0.15 -12.55 -6.53
N GLU A 141 -1.12 -12.19 -6.57
CA GLU A 141 -1.87 -11.59 -5.47
C GLU A 141 -3.24 -12.26 -5.38
N ALA A 142 -3.70 -12.60 -4.18
CA ALA A 142 -4.87 -13.43 -3.99
C ALA A 142 -5.92 -12.72 -3.14
N PHE A 143 -7.20 -12.86 -3.50
CA PHE A 143 -8.30 -12.35 -2.71
C PHE A 143 -9.55 -13.21 -2.91
N ARG A 144 -10.49 -13.10 -1.96
CA ARG A 144 -11.78 -13.81 -1.99
C ARG A 144 -12.89 -12.85 -2.38
N LEU A 145 -13.70 -13.21 -3.36
CA LEU A 145 -14.92 -12.49 -3.74
C LEU A 145 -16.02 -12.67 -2.68
N GLU A 146 -17.07 -11.86 -2.79
CA GLU A 146 -18.26 -11.93 -1.91
C GLU A 146 -18.91 -13.33 -1.91
N ASP A 147 -18.91 -14.01 -3.06
CA ASP A 147 -19.48 -15.35 -3.21
C ASP A 147 -18.54 -16.48 -2.76
N GLY A 148 -17.37 -16.15 -2.20
CA GLY A 148 -16.40 -17.09 -1.66
C GLY A 148 -15.36 -17.58 -2.66
N ARG A 149 -15.52 -17.33 -3.96
CA ARG A 149 -14.52 -17.71 -4.96
C ARG A 149 -13.19 -16.99 -4.73
N VAL A 150 -12.10 -17.68 -5.03
CA VAL A 150 -10.73 -17.17 -4.88
C VAL A 150 -10.21 -16.71 -6.23
N VAL A 151 -9.74 -15.47 -6.28
CA VAL A 151 -9.03 -14.88 -7.41
C VAL A 151 -7.55 -14.83 -7.09
N VAL A 152 -6.71 -15.29 -8.00
CA VAL A 152 -5.26 -15.14 -7.98
C VAL A 152 -4.85 -14.31 -9.20
N TYR A 153 -4.68 -13.01 -9.00
CA TYR A 153 -4.13 -12.10 -10.00
C TYR A 153 -2.72 -12.54 -10.40
N VAL A 154 -2.40 -12.38 -11.68
CA VAL A 154 -1.04 -12.43 -12.23
C VAL A 154 -0.89 -11.31 -13.25
N ILE A 155 0.32 -10.89 -13.61
CA ILE A 155 0.50 -9.92 -14.70
C ILE A 155 -0.31 -10.39 -15.95
N ASP A 156 -1.07 -9.45 -16.52
CA ASP A 156 -1.96 -9.61 -17.68
C ASP A 156 -3.25 -10.44 -17.48
N GLY A 157 -3.57 -10.93 -16.28
CA GLY A 157 -4.85 -11.61 -16.02
C GLY A 157 -5.04 -12.10 -14.60
N TYR A 158 -5.90 -13.11 -14.43
CA TYR A 158 -6.09 -13.78 -13.15
C TYR A 158 -6.51 -15.23 -13.35
N TYR A 159 -6.33 -16.03 -12.31
CA TYR A 159 -6.94 -17.34 -12.18
C TYR A 159 -8.06 -17.26 -11.14
N ILE A 160 -9.16 -17.99 -11.36
CA ILE A 160 -10.28 -18.06 -10.43
C ILE A 160 -10.69 -19.51 -10.17
N ALA A 161 -11.05 -19.80 -8.92
CA ALA A 161 -11.58 -21.09 -8.50
C ALA A 161 -12.57 -20.94 -7.33
N ASP A 162 -13.28 -22.03 -7.00
CA ASP A 162 -14.33 -22.02 -5.96
C ASP A 162 -13.77 -21.82 -4.54
N LYS A 163 -12.53 -22.27 -4.31
CA LYS A 163 -11.82 -22.22 -3.02
C LYS A 163 -10.30 -22.40 -3.23
N GLU A 164 -9.51 -22.16 -2.20
CA GLU A 164 -8.04 -22.07 -2.28
C GLU A 164 -7.36 -23.39 -2.66
N ASP A 165 -7.94 -24.53 -2.25
CA ASP A 165 -7.42 -25.88 -2.51
C ASP A 165 -8.01 -26.52 -3.77
N SER A 166 -8.71 -25.74 -4.60
CA SER A 166 -9.29 -26.23 -5.85
C SER A 166 -8.23 -26.82 -6.78
N SER A 167 -8.55 -27.95 -7.41
CA SER A 167 -7.67 -28.61 -8.38
C SER A 167 -7.76 -28.02 -9.79
N VAL A 168 -8.77 -27.18 -10.05
CA VAL A 168 -9.02 -26.56 -11.36
C VAL A 168 -9.11 -25.06 -11.17
N TRP A 169 -8.33 -24.34 -11.98
CA TRP A 169 -8.28 -22.88 -12.01
C TRP A 169 -8.64 -22.40 -13.43
N THR A 170 -9.52 -21.42 -13.52
CA THR A 170 -9.92 -20.83 -14.80
C THR A 170 -9.18 -19.52 -15.00
N TYR A 171 -8.50 -19.36 -16.14
CA TYR A 171 -7.85 -18.09 -16.47
C TYR A 171 -8.86 -17.09 -17.05
N GLY A 172 -8.74 -15.83 -16.64
CA GLY A 172 -9.51 -14.71 -17.15
C GLY A 172 -8.65 -13.44 -17.22
N GLN A 173 -9.24 -12.38 -17.76
CA GLN A 173 -8.60 -11.06 -17.83
C GLN A 173 -9.50 -10.02 -17.19
N PHE A 174 -8.88 -9.06 -16.50
CA PHE A 174 -9.58 -7.90 -15.98
C PHE A 174 -9.90 -6.92 -17.11
N ASP A 175 -11.04 -6.25 -16.98
CA ASP A 175 -11.40 -5.11 -17.83
C ASP A 175 -11.09 -3.80 -17.09
N PHE A 176 -10.50 -2.83 -17.78
CA PHE A 176 -10.08 -1.55 -17.21
C PHE A 176 -10.60 -0.39 -18.06
N ASP A 177 -11.36 0.52 -17.44
CA ASP A 177 -11.77 1.79 -18.02
C ASP A 177 -10.99 2.92 -17.36
N ALA A 178 -10.05 3.51 -18.11
CA ALA A 178 -9.26 4.65 -17.64
C ALA A 178 -10.09 5.93 -17.45
N ARG A 179 -11.38 5.93 -17.84
CA ARG A 179 -12.31 7.07 -17.71
C ARG A 179 -11.71 8.36 -18.27
N ASP A 180 -11.10 8.23 -19.44
CA ASP A 180 -10.44 9.30 -20.21
C ASP A 180 -9.18 9.91 -19.55
N ARG A 181 -8.60 9.21 -18.56
CA ARG A 181 -7.34 9.58 -17.89
C ARG A 181 -6.18 8.80 -18.49
N LYS A 182 -4.96 9.29 -18.22
CA LYS A 182 -3.73 8.55 -18.54
C LYS A 182 -3.56 7.41 -17.55
N ILE A 183 -3.20 6.22 -18.05
CA ILE A 183 -2.74 5.12 -17.22
C ILE A 183 -1.31 5.42 -16.78
N ILE A 184 -1.10 5.50 -15.47
CA ILE A 184 0.18 5.91 -14.90
C ILE A 184 1.13 4.70 -14.87
N GLU A 185 2.23 4.76 -15.64
CA GLU A 185 3.25 3.69 -15.74
C GLU A 185 2.72 2.26 -15.98
N GLY A 186 1.59 2.14 -16.69
CA GLY A 186 1.00 0.85 -17.11
C GLY A 186 0.16 0.12 -16.05
N LEU A 187 -0.46 -0.99 -16.48
CA LEU A 187 -1.33 -1.86 -15.69
C LEU A 187 -0.61 -3.16 -15.30
N SER A 188 0.44 -3.02 -14.51
CA SER A 188 1.17 -4.15 -13.92
C SER A 188 1.23 -4.00 -12.41
N ASN A 189 1.74 -5.04 -11.73
CA ASN A 189 1.95 -5.10 -10.29
C ASN A 189 0.76 -4.57 -9.47
N LEU A 190 -0.46 -4.92 -9.89
CA LEU A 190 -1.68 -4.54 -9.19
C LEU A 190 -1.70 -5.13 -7.79
N THR A 191 -2.18 -4.33 -6.85
CA THR A 191 -2.55 -4.75 -5.50
C THR A 191 -3.97 -4.37 -5.18
N PHE A 192 -4.65 -5.14 -4.34
CA PHE A 192 -6.09 -5.08 -4.13
C PHE A 192 -6.45 -4.96 -2.65
N ALA A 193 -7.48 -4.16 -2.36
CA ALA A 193 -8.12 -4.11 -1.05
C ALA A 193 -9.63 -4.22 -1.22
N ARG A 194 -10.24 -5.13 -0.45
CA ARG A 194 -11.71 -5.20 -0.33
C ARG A 194 -12.20 -3.96 0.41
N ARG A 195 -13.27 -3.36 -0.10
CA ARG A 195 -13.95 -2.18 0.44
C ARG A 195 -15.10 -2.62 1.34
N GLN A 196 -15.63 -1.68 2.13
CA GLN A 196 -16.64 -1.97 3.15
C GLN A 196 -17.97 -2.52 2.60
N ASP A 197 -18.28 -2.27 1.33
CA ASP A 197 -19.48 -2.75 0.63
C ASP A 197 -19.23 -4.04 -0.18
N GLY A 198 -18.06 -4.68 -0.01
CA GLY A 198 -17.67 -5.87 -0.77
C GLY A 198 -17.07 -5.59 -2.15
N SER A 199 -17.07 -4.32 -2.59
CA SER A 199 -16.38 -3.90 -3.82
C SER A 199 -14.86 -3.86 -3.64
N TYR A 200 -14.10 -3.58 -4.69
CA TYR A 200 -12.63 -3.65 -4.67
C TYR A 200 -11.99 -2.36 -5.11
N LEU A 201 -10.99 -1.95 -4.35
CA LEU A 201 -10.00 -0.96 -4.74
C LEU A 201 -8.77 -1.70 -5.28
N ALA A 202 -8.17 -1.19 -6.36
CA ALA A 202 -6.86 -1.62 -6.82
C ALA A 202 -5.91 -0.43 -6.99
N VAL A 203 -4.62 -0.66 -6.75
CA VAL A 203 -3.53 0.28 -7.05
C VAL A 203 -2.58 -0.38 -8.04
N CYS A 204 -2.35 0.24 -9.21
CA CYS A 204 -1.39 -0.27 -10.20
C CYS A 204 0.04 0.18 -9.88
N ARG A 205 1.03 -0.44 -10.55
CA ARG A 205 2.46 -0.11 -10.42
C ARG A 205 2.74 1.39 -10.34
N GLY A 206 2.15 2.19 -11.25
CA GLY A 206 2.39 3.62 -11.29
C GLY A 206 1.61 4.44 -10.26
N GLY A 207 0.83 3.83 -9.37
CA GLY A 207 0.06 4.52 -8.33
C GLY A 207 -1.26 5.09 -8.82
N GLY A 208 -1.85 4.52 -9.87
CA GLY A 208 -3.23 4.81 -10.26
C GLY A 208 -4.21 4.04 -9.37
N VAL A 209 -5.28 4.70 -8.92
CA VAL A 209 -6.35 4.07 -8.09
C VAL A 209 -7.55 3.72 -8.96
N TRP A 210 -8.03 2.49 -8.78
CA TRP A 210 -9.10 1.89 -9.56
C TRP A 210 -10.17 1.30 -8.64
N ILE A 211 -11.43 1.35 -9.05
CA ILE A 211 -12.55 0.74 -8.32
C ILE A 211 -13.31 -0.22 -9.24
N SER A 212 -13.56 -1.44 -8.75
CA SER A 212 -14.48 -2.41 -9.33
C SER A 212 -15.62 -2.67 -8.35
N LYS A 213 -16.86 -2.84 -8.82
CA LYS A 213 -18.04 -3.03 -7.94
C LYS A 213 -18.05 -4.38 -7.20
N ASP A 214 -17.30 -5.36 -7.69
CA ASP A 214 -17.32 -6.74 -7.19
C ASP A 214 -15.96 -7.44 -7.27
N GLY A 215 -14.93 -6.78 -7.79
CA GLY A 215 -13.59 -7.35 -7.92
C GLY A 215 -13.31 -8.08 -9.24
N LEU A 216 -14.30 -8.23 -10.12
CA LEU A 216 -14.13 -8.83 -11.46
C LEU A 216 -14.67 -7.94 -12.58
N SER A 217 -15.73 -7.20 -12.32
CA SER A 217 -16.27 -6.18 -13.21
C SER A 217 -15.25 -5.09 -13.48
N THR A 218 -15.51 -4.30 -14.53
CA THR A 218 -14.63 -3.24 -15.01
C THR A 218 -14.08 -2.39 -13.85
N TYR A 219 -12.76 -2.31 -13.80
CA TYR A 219 -12.04 -1.42 -12.91
C TYR A 219 -12.00 -0.02 -13.52
N CYS A 220 -12.59 0.94 -12.82
CA CYS A 220 -12.67 2.34 -13.24
C CYS A 220 -11.59 3.19 -12.56
N GLN A 221 -10.75 3.89 -13.34
CA GLN A 221 -9.72 4.77 -12.79
C GLN A 221 -10.33 6.05 -12.18
N LEU A 222 -9.88 6.43 -10.99
CA LEU A 222 -10.27 7.70 -10.36
C LEU A 222 -9.18 8.77 -10.45
N THR A 223 -7.91 8.38 -10.32
CA THR A 223 -6.80 9.33 -10.21
C THR A 223 -6.20 9.66 -11.57
N ASP A 224 -5.84 10.93 -11.75
CA ASP A 224 -5.16 11.49 -12.92
C ASP A 224 -3.63 11.48 -12.79
N LYS A 225 -3.13 11.34 -11.56
CA LYS A 225 -1.71 11.27 -11.21
C LYS A 225 -1.43 10.14 -10.22
N ARG A 226 -0.14 9.81 -10.06
CA ARG A 226 0.28 8.81 -9.05
C ARG A 226 -0.04 9.28 -7.64
N VAL A 227 -0.44 8.34 -6.79
CA VAL A 227 -0.68 8.57 -5.36
C VAL A 227 0.56 8.37 -4.48
N TYR A 228 1.75 8.27 -5.08
CA TYR A 228 2.99 8.05 -4.33
C TYR A 228 3.61 9.36 -3.84
N PRO A 229 4.53 9.30 -2.85
CA PRO A 229 5.22 10.48 -2.38
C PRO A 229 5.93 11.24 -3.51
N PRO A 230 5.90 12.59 -3.50
CA PRO A 230 6.53 13.42 -4.52
C PRO A 230 8.04 13.54 -4.26
N VAL A 231 8.73 12.41 -4.21
CA VAL A 231 10.18 12.29 -4.02
C VAL A 231 10.79 11.50 -5.17
N GLU A 232 12.09 11.65 -5.37
CA GLU A 232 12.79 10.83 -6.35
C GLU A 232 12.75 9.36 -5.94
N GLY A 233 12.31 8.50 -6.86
CA GLY A 233 12.18 7.07 -6.60
C GLY A 233 11.98 6.27 -7.89
N ARG A 234 12.37 4.99 -7.87
CA ARG A 234 11.94 3.99 -8.84
C ARG A 234 10.88 3.12 -8.18
N PHE A 235 9.66 3.65 -8.15
CA PHE A 235 8.54 3.03 -7.46
C PHE A 235 8.04 1.79 -8.19
N GLU A 236 7.88 0.71 -7.44
CA GLU A 236 7.28 -0.54 -7.90
C GLU A 236 6.64 -1.26 -6.71
N ASP A 237 5.87 -2.30 -6.99
CA ASP A 237 5.33 -3.23 -5.99
C ASP A 237 4.55 -2.55 -4.85
N PRO A 238 3.52 -1.75 -5.17
CA PRO A 238 2.63 -1.27 -4.13
C PRO A 238 1.96 -2.46 -3.41
N VAL A 239 1.66 -2.26 -2.14
CA VAL A 239 0.71 -3.09 -1.39
C VAL A 239 -0.32 -2.20 -0.75
N VAL A 240 -1.59 -2.48 -1.02
CA VAL A 240 -2.74 -1.79 -0.43
C VAL A 240 -3.52 -2.76 0.42
N TRP A 241 -3.94 -2.32 1.60
CA TRP A 241 -4.87 -3.07 2.44
C TRP A 241 -5.75 -2.08 3.21
N ARG A 242 -6.78 -2.59 3.87
CA ARG A 242 -7.69 -1.78 4.68
C ARG A 242 -7.94 -2.45 6.02
N ASP A 243 -7.73 -1.72 7.12
CA ASP A 243 -8.21 -2.15 8.43
C ASP A 243 -9.71 -1.82 8.58
N ASP A 244 -10.29 -1.72 9.78
CA ASP A 244 -11.68 -1.27 9.98
C ASP A 244 -11.84 0.26 9.85
N LEU A 245 -10.76 1.01 9.95
CA LEU A 245 -10.75 2.47 10.01
C LEU A 245 -10.38 3.12 8.67
N GLN A 246 -9.33 2.66 8.01
CA GLN A 246 -8.66 3.36 6.92
C GLN A 246 -7.97 2.38 5.95
N TYR A 247 -7.63 2.90 4.77
CA TYR A 247 -6.73 2.28 3.83
C TYR A 247 -5.28 2.61 4.16
N HIS A 248 -4.41 1.67 3.84
CA HIS A 248 -2.97 1.73 3.99
C HIS A 248 -2.32 1.42 2.66
N LEU A 249 -1.25 2.13 2.33
CA LEU A 249 -0.48 1.89 1.12
C LEU A 249 1.00 1.96 1.45
N ILE A 250 1.73 0.92 1.05
CA ILE A 250 3.19 0.96 1.01
C ILE A 250 3.63 0.87 -0.45
N VAL A 251 4.61 1.68 -0.83
CA VAL A 251 5.27 1.59 -2.14
C VAL A 251 6.78 1.48 -1.97
N ASN A 252 7.39 0.55 -2.71
CA ASN A 252 8.82 0.28 -2.68
C ASN A 252 9.57 1.13 -3.72
N ASP A 253 10.64 1.81 -3.32
CA ASP A 253 11.67 2.27 -4.26
C ASP A 253 12.74 1.18 -4.37
N TRP A 254 12.63 0.33 -5.39
CA TRP A 254 13.50 -0.85 -5.51
C TRP A 254 14.97 -0.50 -5.74
N LEU A 255 15.26 0.69 -6.30
CA LEU A 255 16.61 1.19 -6.52
C LEU A 255 17.15 1.87 -5.25
N GLY A 256 16.28 2.61 -4.55
CA GLY A 256 16.59 3.24 -3.27
C GLY A 256 16.72 2.27 -2.09
N ARG A 257 16.17 1.05 -2.23
CA ARG A 257 16.05 0.04 -1.16
C ARG A 257 15.37 0.61 0.10
N ILE A 258 14.33 1.40 -0.13
CA ILE A 258 13.52 2.07 0.88
C ILE A 258 12.05 2.05 0.41
N ALA A 259 11.12 1.87 1.35
CA ALA A 259 9.70 1.98 1.07
C ALA A 259 9.04 3.11 1.86
N PHE A 260 7.89 3.56 1.38
CA PHE A 260 7.14 4.69 1.95
C PHE A 260 5.73 4.26 2.33
N TYR A 261 5.24 4.76 3.47
CA TYR A 261 3.94 4.39 4.03
C TYR A 261 2.95 5.57 3.96
N GLN A 262 1.73 5.26 3.54
CA GLN A 262 0.65 6.22 3.32
C GLN A 262 -0.66 5.72 3.92
N ARG A 263 -1.55 6.64 4.26
CA ARG A 263 -2.88 6.33 4.81
C ARG A 263 -3.96 7.11 4.08
N SER A 264 -5.16 6.56 4.00
CA SER A 264 -6.31 7.23 3.40
C SER A 264 -7.61 6.78 4.04
N LYS A 265 -8.56 7.69 4.25
CA LYS A 265 -9.92 7.33 4.70
C LYS A 265 -10.78 6.72 3.59
N ASP A 266 -10.47 7.01 2.33
CA ASP A 266 -11.32 6.72 1.17
C ASP A 266 -10.62 5.91 0.05
N GLY A 267 -9.31 5.70 0.19
CA GLY A 267 -8.48 4.96 -0.76
C GLY A 267 -8.03 5.78 -1.98
N VAL A 268 -8.44 7.05 -2.08
CA VAL A 268 -8.12 7.94 -3.22
C VAL A 268 -7.23 9.09 -2.76
N HIS A 269 -7.53 9.68 -1.60
CA HIS A 269 -6.81 10.82 -1.03
C HIS A 269 -5.85 10.34 0.06
N TRP A 270 -4.56 10.40 -0.25
CA TRP A 270 -3.52 9.80 0.60
C TRP A 270 -2.72 10.87 1.36
N ILE A 271 -2.47 10.59 2.64
CA ILE A 271 -1.46 11.29 3.43
C ILE A 271 -0.22 10.43 3.56
N ILE A 272 0.95 11.07 3.53
CA ILE A 272 2.26 10.42 3.66
C ILE A 272 2.68 10.49 5.12
N GLU A 273 2.99 9.33 5.70
CA GLU A 273 3.57 9.25 7.05
C GLU A 273 5.09 9.44 6.97
N PRO A 274 5.71 10.14 7.94
CA PRO A 274 7.15 10.29 7.98
C PRO A 274 7.82 8.97 8.37
N GLY A 275 9.02 8.75 7.84
CA GLY A 275 9.84 7.59 8.15
C GLY A 275 9.79 6.49 7.10
N GLU A 276 10.72 5.56 7.25
CA GLU A 276 10.81 4.38 6.40
C GLU A 276 9.67 3.41 6.68
N ALA A 277 9.02 2.93 5.61
CA ALA A 277 8.08 1.83 5.73
C ALA A 277 8.79 0.50 5.96
N TYR A 278 9.82 0.26 5.17
CA TYR A 278 10.82 -0.76 5.42
C TYR A 278 12.11 -0.44 4.66
N VAL A 279 13.19 -1.05 5.12
CA VAL A 279 14.54 -1.04 4.53
C VAL A 279 15.17 -2.42 4.77
N PRO A 280 16.27 -2.78 4.09
CA PRO A 280 17.04 -3.96 4.45
C PRO A 280 17.39 -4.02 5.95
N GLY A 281 17.16 -5.18 6.58
CA GLY A 281 17.39 -5.40 8.00
C GLY A 281 16.13 -5.58 8.86
N ILE A 282 14.94 -5.59 8.24
CA ILE A 282 13.68 -5.84 8.95
C ILE A 282 13.41 -7.31 9.27
N SER A 283 14.16 -8.26 8.72
CA SER A 283 14.10 -9.69 9.09
C SER A 283 15.14 -9.99 10.17
N PHE A 284 14.69 -9.99 11.43
CA PHE A 284 15.54 -10.25 12.58
C PHE A 284 14.97 -11.33 13.49
N HIS A 285 15.85 -12.03 14.19
CA HIS A 285 15.55 -13.10 15.12
C HIS A 285 15.27 -12.52 16.51
N LYS A 286 14.74 -13.33 17.43
CA LYS A 286 14.45 -12.92 18.81
C LYS A 286 15.67 -12.38 19.57
N GLY A 287 16.87 -12.85 19.23
CA GLY A 287 18.14 -12.37 19.78
C GLY A 287 18.69 -11.08 19.14
N GLY A 288 18.03 -10.54 18.11
CA GLY A 288 18.46 -9.35 17.37
C GLY A 288 19.42 -9.63 16.21
N GLU A 289 19.77 -10.90 15.95
CA GLU A 289 20.49 -11.29 14.75
C GLU A 289 19.64 -11.00 13.51
N VAL A 290 20.27 -10.51 12.44
CA VAL A 290 19.59 -10.05 11.22
C VAL A 290 19.97 -10.94 10.04
N GLU A 291 18.97 -11.31 9.24
CA GLU A 291 19.20 -11.89 7.91
C GLU A 291 19.38 -10.75 6.90
N HIS A 292 20.62 -10.52 6.47
CA HIS A 292 20.97 -9.36 5.65
C HIS A 292 20.71 -9.60 4.16
N TRP A 293 19.43 -9.82 3.82
CA TRP A 293 18.97 -9.91 2.44
C TRP A 293 19.28 -8.64 1.65
N PHE A 294 19.66 -8.80 0.39
CA PHE A 294 19.99 -7.68 -0.47
C PHE A 294 18.74 -6.86 -0.83
N LYS A 295 17.64 -7.51 -1.21
CA LYS A 295 16.38 -6.83 -1.55
C LYS A 295 15.20 -7.43 -0.82
N TYR A 296 14.21 -6.57 -0.56
CA TYR A 296 12.88 -6.89 -0.05
C TYR A 296 11.91 -6.25 -1.03
N GLU A 297 11.21 -7.07 -1.80
CA GLU A 297 10.30 -6.61 -2.84
C GLU A 297 8.97 -7.37 -2.74
N ARG A 298 7.98 -6.93 -3.51
CA ARG A 298 6.66 -7.58 -3.59
C ARG A 298 6.02 -7.81 -2.22
N PRO A 299 5.96 -6.79 -1.34
CA PRO A 299 5.33 -6.95 -0.04
C PRO A 299 3.88 -7.39 -0.18
N LYS A 300 3.43 -8.26 0.72
CA LYS A 300 2.02 -8.59 0.93
C LYS A 300 1.71 -8.56 2.42
N VAL A 301 0.45 -8.29 2.74
CA VAL A 301 -0.04 -8.18 4.11
C VAL A 301 -0.99 -9.34 4.37
N PHE A 302 -0.82 -10.00 5.52
CA PHE A 302 -1.81 -10.88 6.09
C PHE A 302 -2.51 -10.13 7.24
N GLN A 303 -3.84 -10.17 7.25
CA GLN A 303 -4.69 -9.33 8.10
C GLN A 303 -5.42 -10.17 9.16
N ASP A 304 -5.72 -9.57 10.31
CA ASP A 304 -6.68 -10.14 11.27
C ASP A 304 -8.14 -9.83 10.88
N GLU A 305 -9.08 -10.24 11.73
CA GLU A 305 -10.53 -10.02 11.53
C GLU A 305 -10.94 -8.54 11.48
N HIS A 306 -10.11 -7.64 12.01
CA HIS A 306 -10.29 -6.18 11.95
C HIS A 306 -9.56 -5.54 10.76
N GLY A 307 -9.02 -6.37 9.87
CA GLY A 307 -8.20 -5.94 8.75
C GLY A 307 -6.84 -5.35 9.17
N ARG A 308 -6.40 -5.46 10.42
CA ARG A 308 -5.09 -4.94 10.84
C ARG A 308 -3.99 -5.86 10.30
N ALA A 309 -2.89 -5.26 9.84
CA ALA A 309 -1.73 -6.02 9.38
C ALA A 309 -1.06 -6.73 10.57
N VAL A 310 -1.11 -8.07 10.59
CA VAL A 310 -0.47 -8.90 11.64
C VAL A 310 0.81 -9.58 11.17
N GLN A 311 1.02 -9.63 9.86
CA GLN A 311 2.20 -10.19 9.23
C GLN A 311 2.39 -9.54 7.88
N MET A 312 3.65 -9.35 7.49
CA MET A 312 4.02 -9.04 6.12
C MET A 312 4.95 -10.13 5.58
N ASN A 313 4.78 -10.45 4.31
CA ASN A 313 5.70 -11.34 3.62
C ASN A 313 6.34 -10.64 2.42
N PHE A 314 7.54 -11.09 2.07
CA PHE A 314 8.39 -10.46 1.07
C PHE A 314 9.02 -11.49 0.17
N ALA A 315 9.26 -11.10 -1.08
CA ALA A 315 10.30 -11.71 -1.90
C ALA A 315 11.65 -11.16 -1.44
N VAL A 316 12.60 -12.05 -1.17
CA VAL A 316 13.97 -11.68 -0.82
C VAL A 316 14.96 -12.37 -1.74
N ILE A 317 16.03 -11.67 -2.08
CA ILE A 317 17.17 -12.18 -2.86
C ILE A 317 18.44 -11.74 -2.15
N ASP A 318 19.45 -12.60 -2.15
CA ASP A 318 20.71 -12.40 -1.43
C ASP A 318 21.73 -11.54 -2.20
N THR A 319 21.49 -11.33 -3.49
CA THR A 319 22.34 -10.53 -4.38
C THR A 319 21.54 -9.61 -5.30
N ILE A 320 22.23 -8.87 -6.17
CA ILE A 320 21.62 -8.09 -7.25
C ILE A 320 20.98 -9.06 -8.26
N LYS A 321 19.76 -8.76 -8.72
CA LYS A 321 18.98 -9.64 -9.63
C LYS A 321 19.72 -10.13 -10.89
N TRP A 322 20.71 -9.39 -11.38
CA TRP A 322 21.48 -9.79 -12.56
C TRP A 322 22.70 -10.66 -12.26
N GLU A 323 23.05 -10.78 -10.98
CA GLU A 323 24.15 -11.61 -10.46
C GLU A 323 23.66 -12.97 -9.93
N ASP A 324 22.34 -13.16 -9.83
CA ASP A 324 21.70 -14.47 -9.70
C ASP A 324 21.70 -15.12 -11.10
N LEU A 325 22.61 -16.07 -11.30
CA LEU A 325 22.88 -16.78 -12.56
C LEU A 325 22.40 -18.24 -12.48
N PRO A 326 22.17 -18.91 -13.62
CA PRO A 326 21.66 -20.28 -13.62
C PRO A 326 22.53 -21.25 -12.82
N GLY A 327 21.95 -21.87 -11.79
CA GLY A 327 22.60 -22.93 -11.01
C GLY A 327 23.81 -22.48 -10.19
N ASP A 328 23.93 -21.17 -9.92
CA ASP A 328 24.97 -20.66 -9.06
C ASP A 328 24.61 -20.82 -7.57
N LYS A 329 25.27 -20.07 -6.69
CA LYS A 329 25.00 -20.11 -5.26
C LYS A 329 24.00 -19.06 -4.79
N HIS A 330 23.51 -18.19 -5.65
CA HIS A 330 22.58 -17.11 -5.33
C HIS A 330 21.16 -17.57 -5.65
N SER A 331 20.16 -17.02 -4.96
CA SER A 331 18.76 -17.32 -5.25
C SER A 331 17.82 -16.37 -4.51
N SER A 332 16.52 -16.59 -4.68
CA SER A 332 15.46 -15.88 -3.99
C SER A 332 14.46 -16.80 -3.31
N LYS A 333 13.90 -16.32 -2.20
CA LYS A 333 12.85 -17.01 -1.45
C LYS A 333 11.74 -16.05 -1.04
N ASN A 334 10.64 -16.60 -0.54
CA ASN A 334 9.64 -15.80 0.18
C ASN A 334 9.82 -16.01 1.70
N ILE A 335 9.77 -14.92 2.46
CA ILE A 335 9.83 -14.92 3.93
C ILE A 335 8.61 -14.22 4.52
N CYS A 336 8.25 -14.60 5.74
CA CYS A 336 7.17 -14.00 6.53
C CYS A 336 7.74 -13.35 7.80
N ILE A 337 7.28 -12.13 8.12
CA ILE A 337 7.71 -11.37 9.30
C ILE A 337 6.46 -10.88 10.04
N PRO A 338 6.28 -11.25 11.32
CA PRO A 338 5.16 -10.77 12.11
C PRO A 338 5.20 -9.24 12.31
N LEU A 339 4.03 -8.65 12.46
CA LEU A 339 3.84 -7.23 12.75
C LEU A 339 3.10 -7.05 14.07
N ASN A 340 3.47 -6.01 14.81
CA ASN A 340 2.60 -5.45 15.82
C ASN A 340 1.37 -4.86 15.12
N LYS A 341 0.19 -5.43 15.37
CA LYS A 341 -1.08 -5.05 14.73
C LYS A 341 -1.65 -3.72 15.23
N GLY A 342 -1.18 -3.23 16.37
CA GLY A 342 -1.68 -2.02 17.02
C GLY A 342 -3.01 -2.23 17.76
N MET A 343 -3.35 -1.27 18.60
CA MET A 343 -4.55 -1.28 19.45
C MET A 343 -5.78 -0.80 18.69
N LEU A 344 -6.95 -1.33 19.07
CA LEU A 344 -8.25 -0.78 18.66
C LEU A 344 -8.60 0.44 19.51
N LEU A 345 -8.69 1.60 18.86
CA LEU A 345 -8.89 2.89 19.52
C LEU A 345 -10.13 3.63 19.00
N SER A 346 -10.83 4.33 19.88
CA SER A 346 -11.96 5.20 19.49
C SER A 346 -12.05 6.43 20.37
N VAL A 347 -12.23 7.59 19.75
CA VAL A 347 -12.53 8.84 20.46
C VAL A 347 -14.00 8.88 20.83
N LEU A 348 -14.31 9.32 22.04
CA LEU A 348 -15.67 9.40 22.58
C LEU A 348 -16.27 10.81 22.54
N ASN A 349 -15.49 11.82 22.16
CA ASN A 349 -15.97 13.19 21.98
C ASN A 349 -16.95 13.27 20.80
N GLU A 350 -18.20 13.65 21.07
CA GLU A 350 -19.22 13.82 20.02
C GLU A 350 -19.00 15.06 19.15
N LYS A 351 -18.44 16.12 19.73
CA LYS A 351 -18.09 17.35 19.01
C LYS A 351 -16.69 17.24 18.41
N GLU A 352 -16.53 17.88 17.25
CA GLU A 352 -15.24 17.99 16.58
C GLU A 352 -14.15 18.49 17.53
N ILE A 353 -13.01 17.81 17.51
CA ILE A 353 -11.83 18.20 18.26
C ILE A 353 -11.19 19.41 17.56
N THR A 354 -11.00 20.48 18.33
CA THR A 354 -10.32 21.70 17.89
C THR A 354 -9.20 22.05 18.85
N SER A 355 -8.43 23.11 18.55
CA SER A 355 -7.44 23.66 19.48
C SER A 355 -8.03 24.15 20.81
N ALA A 356 -9.34 24.41 20.86
CA ALA A 356 -10.06 24.81 22.07
C ALA A 356 -10.57 23.61 22.91
N THR A 357 -10.52 22.39 22.37
CA THR A 357 -10.95 21.19 23.10
C THR A 357 -10.08 21.01 24.34
N ARG A 358 -10.71 20.98 25.52
CA ARG A 358 -10.00 20.87 26.80
C ARG A 358 -9.57 19.45 27.13
N THR A 359 -10.40 18.47 26.81
CA THR A 359 -10.17 17.06 27.10
C THR A 359 -10.59 16.20 25.91
N ILE A 360 -9.77 15.19 25.63
CA ILE A 360 -10.08 14.19 24.62
C ILE A 360 -10.16 12.84 25.31
N GLU A 361 -11.26 12.13 25.09
CA GLU A 361 -11.52 10.84 25.71
C GLU A 361 -11.33 9.75 24.68
N VAL A 362 -10.37 8.87 24.93
CA VAL A 362 -10.02 7.78 24.01
C VAL A 362 -10.25 6.45 24.72
N LYS A 363 -11.05 5.60 24.10
CA LYS A 363 -11.25 4.21 24.49
C LYS A 363 -10.16 3.35 23.85
N ILE A 364 -9.47 2.57 24.67
CA ILE A 364 -8.60 1.47 24.27
C ILE A 364 -9.41 0.20 24.52
N ALA A 365 -9.77 -0.51 23.45
CA ALA A 365 -10.57 -1.71 23.58
C ALA A 365 -9.72 -2.88 24.10
N ALA A 366 -10.32 -3.72 24.94
CA ALA A 366 -9.75 -5.02 25.26
C ALA A 366 -9.98 -5.99 24.10
N GLU A 367 -9.03 -6.88 23.87
CA GLU A 367 -9.11 -7.92 22.85
C GLU A 367 -8.46 -9.21 23.36
N GLU A 368 -8.63 -10.31 22.64
CA GLU A 368 -7.98 -11.57 23.00
C GLU A 368 -6.45 -11.37 23.05
N GLY A 369 -5.85 -11.74 24.19
CA GLY A 369 -4.42 -11.56 24.43
C GLY A 369 -3.98 -10.13 24.78
N PHE A 370 -4.92 -9.20 25.03
CA PHE A 370 -4.60 -7.84 25.47
C PHE A 370 -5.64 -7.27 26.44
N ASP A 371 -5.25 -7.10 27.70
CA ASP A 371 -5.99 -6.39 28.75
C ASP A 371 -5.44 -4.97 28.94
N PRO A 372 -6.10 -3.92 28.40
CA PRO A 372 -5.59 -2.57 28.48
C PRO A 372 -5.58 -2.00 29.91
N GLN A 373 -6.38 -2.54 30.82
CA GLN A 373 -6.41 -2.09 32.22
C GLN A 373 -5.20 -2.62 32.99
N ALA A 374 -4.78 -3.85 32.69
CA ALA A 374 -3.65 -4.50 33.34
C ALA A 374 -2.31 -4.16 32.69
N GLU A 375 -2.25 -3.99 31.37
CA GLU A 375 -0.99 -4.03 30.63
C GLU A 375 -0.48 -2.65 30.21
N VAL A 376 -1.33 -1.65 30.01
CA VAL A 376 -0.89 -0.35 29.48
C VAL A 376 -0.13 0.46 30.54
N ASP A 377 1.07 0.96 30.19
CA ASP A 377 1.71 2.03 30.94
C ASP A 377 1.09 3.37 30.53
N ILE A 378 0.11 3.81 31.33
CA ILE A 378 -0.66 5.03 31.06
C ILE A 378 0.26 6.23 30.85
N GLN A 379 1.29 6.43 31.67
CA GLN A 379 2.12 7.65 31.65
C GLN A 379 2.99 7.77 30.38
N SER A 380 3.27 6.63 29.74
CA SER A 380 3.98 6.59 28.47
C SER A 380 3.15 7.13 27.30
N LEU A 381 1.81 7.08 27.39
CA LEU A 381 0.92 7.37 26.26
C LEU A 381 1.05 8.81 25.76
N ARG A 382 1.05 8.94 24.44
CA ARG A 382 0.88 10.18 23.69
C ARG A 382 -0.22 9.99 22.66
N PHE A 383 -1.10 10.98 22.54
CA PHE A 383 -2.22 10.94 21.60
C PHE A 383 -2.33 12.24 20.80
N GLY A 384 -2.79 12.20 19.56
CA GLY A 384 -2.92 13.39 18.73
C GLY A 384 -2.73 13.11 17.23
N SER A 385 -2.51 14.15 16.45
CA SER A 385 -2.13 13.99 15.04
C SER A 385 -0.80 13.27 14.91
N TYR A 386 -0.64 12.48 13.85
CA TYR A 386 0.62 11.78 13.54
C TYR A 386 1.82 12.73 13.43
N LYS A 387 1.60 13.98 12.98
CA LYS A 387 2.63 15.04 12.90
C LYS A 387 3.21 15.43 14.26
N GLU A 388 2.47 15.18 15.34
CA GLU A 388 2.90 15.43 16.71
C GLU A 388 3.43 14.14 17.35
N VAL A 389 2.62 13.09 17.31
CA VAL A 389 2.85 11.86 18.06
C VAL A 389 4.08 11.10 17.56
N ASN A 390 4.35 11.09 16.24
CA ASN A 390 5.52 10.41 15.67
C ASN A 390 6.85 11.00 16.15
N PHE A 391 6.85 12.20 16.72
CA PHE A 391 8.01 12.91 17.23
C PHE A 391 8.01 13.02 18.76
N GLY A 392 7.23 12.18 19.44
CA GLY A 392 7.15 12.13 20.91
C GLY A 392 6.41 13.29 21.58
N ARG A 393 5.75 14.14 20.77
CA ARG A 393 4.84 15.20 21.25
C ARG A 393 3.44 14.60 21.44
N GLY A 394 2.39 15.37 21.17
CA GLY A 394 1.01 14.97 21.43
C GLY A 394 0.58 15.22 22.87
N CYS A 395 -0.71 15.02 23.11
CA CYS A 395 -1.29 15.21 24.42
C CYS A 395 -0.95 14.08 25.39
N LYS A 396 -1.01 14.41 26.69
CA LYS A 396 -0.69 13.52 27.80
C LYS A 396 -1.96 13.07 28.53
N PRO A 397 -1.97 11.87 29.11
CA PRO A 397 -3.07 11.40 29.94
C PRO A 397 -3.24 12.30 31.17
N LEU A 398 -4.48 12.50 31.60
CA LEU A 398 -4.85 13.20 32.84
C LEU A 398 -5.40 12.23 33.87
N LYS A 399 -6.29 11.34 33.44
CA LYS A 399 -6.92 10.32 34.27
C LYS A 399 -7.42 9.17 33.42
N THR A 400 -7.74 8.06 34.06
CA THR A 400 -8.36 6.89 33.43
C THR A 400 -9.67 6.53 34.11
N ARG A 401 -10.49 5.75 33.42
CA ARG A 401 -11.62 5.03 34.00
C ARG A 401 -11.85 3.73 33.23
N THR A 402 -12.45 2.75 33.87
CA THR A 402 -12.79 1.48 33.25
C THR A 402 -14.16 1.57 32.56
N SER A 403 -14.34 0.78 31.50
CA SER A 403 -15.62 0.62 30.81
C SER A 403 -15.79 -0.84 30.42
N GLY A 404 -16.33 -1.66 31.33
CA GLY A 404 -16.27 -3.11 31.19
C GLY A 404 -14.82 -3.58 31.22
N LYS A 405 -14.38 -4.30 30.18
CA LYS A 405 -12.98 -4.72 30.00
C LYS A 405 -12.11 -3.62 29.33
N ASP A 406 -12.73 -2.64 28.69
CA ASP A 406 -12.01 -1.56 28.02
C ASP A 406 -11.44 -0.55 29.01
N LEU A 407 -10.42 0.19 28.58
CA LEU A 407 -9.85 1.31 29.31
C LEU A 407 -10.17 2.63 28.60
N ILE A 408 -10.72 3.60 29.33
CA ILE A 408 -10.87 4.97 28.81
C ILE A 408 -9.78 5.85 29.42
N VAL A 409 -8.98 6.46 28.56
CA VAL A 409 -7.95 7.43 28.92
C VAL A 409 -8.43 8.82 28.54
N VAL A 410 -8.44 9.73 29.50
CA VAL A 410 -8.76 11.15 29.28
C VAL A 410 -7.46 11.91 29.13
N PHE A 411 -7.21 12.45 27.94
CA PHE A 411 -6.03 13.27 27.63
C PHE A 411 -6.32 14.76 27.79
N SER A 412 -5.28 15.56 28.01
CA SER A 412 -5.38 17.01 27.79
C SER A 412 -5.66 17.25 26.31
N GLY A 413 -6.60 18.13 25.93
CA GLY A 413 -6.76 18.45 24.50
C GLY A 413 -5.62 19.33 23.96
N LYS A 414 -4.88 19.98 24.87
CA LYS A 414 -3.73 20.85 24.55
C LYS A 414 -2.58 20.04 23.93
N GLY A 415 -2.10 20.51 22.78
CA GLY A 415 -0.96 19.89 22.08
C GLY A 415 -1.31 18.63 21.30
N SER A 416 -2.61 18.34 21.08
CA SER A 416 -3.04 17.22 20.25
C SER A 416 -2.62 17.38 18.79
N GLY A 417 -2.59 18.61 18.27
CA GLY A 417 -2.36 18.89 16.84
C GLY A 417 -3.46 18.40 15.92
N ILE A 418 -4.61 17.94 16.47
CA ILE A 418 -5.75 17.47 15.69
C ILE A 418 -6.45 18.69 15.05
N THR A 419 -6.71 18.59 13.75
CA THR A 419 -7.43 19.58 12.94
C THR A 419 -8.64 18.92 12.25
N ALA A 420 -9.45 19.70 11.54
CA ALA A 420 -10.57 19.17 10.76
C ALA A 420 -10.15 18.20 9.63
N GLU A 421 -8.88 18.23 9.23
CA GLU A 421 -8.33 17.32 8.20
C GLU A 421 -7.90 15.96 8.79
N GLU A 422 -7.76 15.85 10.11
CA GLU A 422 -7.35 14.61 10.76
C GLU A 422 -8.52 13.63 10.81
N PHE A 423 -8.38 12.49 10.15
CA PHE A 423 -9.40 11.44 10.09
C PHE A 423 -9.08 10.25 11.00
N ALA A 424 -7.85 10.13 11.48
CA ALA A 424 -7.42 8.98 12.28
C ALA A 424 -6.21 9.38 13.15
N PRO A 425 -6.44 10.09 14.27
CA PRO A 425 -5.37 10.48 15.19
C PRO A 425 -4.68 9.25 15.77
N LYS A 426 -3.38 9.38 16.03
CA LYS A 426 -2.49 8.30 16.44
C LYS A 426 -2.29 8.29 17.95
N MET A 427 -2.08 7.10 18.49
CA MET A 427 -1.53 6.89 19.83
C MET A 427 -0.19 6.15 19.72
N ILE A 428 0.80 6.56 20.52
CA ILE A 428 2.03 5.80 20.78
C ILE A 428 2.25 5.76 22.28
N GLY A 429 2.71 4.61 22.79
CA GLY A 429 3.13 4.45 24.18
C GLY A 429 3.79 3.11 24.39
N LYS A 430 3.69 2.59 25.60
CA LYS A 430 4.26 1.31 26.01
C LYS A 430 3.31 0.52 26.90
N ASP A 431 3.48 -0.79 26.90
CA ASP A 431 2.97 -1.62 27.98
C ASP A 431 3.90 -1.53 29.20
N LYS A 432 3.49 -2.14 30.31
CA LYS A 432 4.27 -2.19 31.56
C LYS A 432 5.55 -3.02 31.45
N SER A 433 5.68 -3.85 30.42
CA SER A 433 6.88 -4.61 30.08
C SER A 433 7.85 -3.82 29.21
N GLY A 434 7.46 -2.63 28.75
CA GLY A 434 8.26 -1.73 27.93
C GLY A 434 8.11 -1.96 26.41
N ASN A 435 7.26 -2.89 25.98
CA ASN A 435 6.97 -3.10 24.56
C ASN A 435 6.18 -1.93 24.00
N MET A 436 6.42 -1.61 22.74
CA MET A 436 5.76 -0.50 22.07
C MET A 436 4.27 -0.79 21.85
N LEU A 437 3.42 0.16 22.24
CA LEU A 437 2.01 0.23 21.87
C LEU A 437 1.82 1.33 20.83
N TYR A 438 0.98 1.07 19.83
CA TYR A 438 0.52 2.09 18.91
C TYR A 438 -0.90 1.80 18.43
N GLY A 439 -1.55 2.78 17.81
CA GLY A 439 -2.82 2.57 17.13
C GLY A 439 -3.34 3.87 16.53
N TYR A 440 -4.42 3.78 15.75
CA TYR A 440 -5.14 4.94 15.22
C TYR A 440 -6.57 4.90 15.74
N ALA A 441 -7.10 6.06 16.14
CA ALA A 441 -8.41 6.16 16.76
C ALA A 441 -9.48 6.59 15.76
N ARG A 442 -10.60 5.87 15.78
CA ARG A 442 -11.83 6.29 15.10
C ARG A 442 -12.38 7.59 15.71
N LEU A 443 -12.80 8.51 14.85
CA LEU A 443 -13.50 9.74 15.25
C LEU A 443 -14.99 9.59 14.94
N PRO A 444 -15.91 9.86 15.89
CA PRO A 444 -17.34 9.58 15.70
C PRO A 444 -18.03 10.54 14.70
N TYR A 445 -17.43 11.69 14.43
CA TYR A 445 -17.94 12.73 13.53
C TYR A 445 -17.34 12.69 12.12
N VAL A 446 -16.43 11.76 11.84
CA VAL A 446 -15.82 11.60 10.50
C VAL A 446 -16.62 10.61 9.67
N ASP A 447 -16.87 10.96 8.40
CA ASP A 447 -17.44 10.06 7.41
C ASP A 447 -16.35 9.12 6.85
N TYR A 448 -16.50 7.82 7.14
CA TYR A 448 -15.63 6.75 6.65
C TYR A 448 -16.28 5.91 5.54
N LEU A 449 -17.45 6.31 5.04
CA LEU A 449 -18.12 5.71 3.89
C LEU A 449 -18.41 6.79 2.83
N PRO A 450 -17.42 7.60 2.43
CA PRO A 450 -17.68 8.77 1.61
C PRO A 450 -18.16 8.38 0.20
N ALA A 451 -18.95 9.27 -0.40
CA ALA A 451 -19.15 9.29 -1.84
C ALA A 451 -17.85 9.66 -2.56
N LEU A 452 -17.67 9.17 -3.80
CA LEU A 452 -16.50 9.47 -4.64
C LEU A 452 -17.00 9.85 -6.03
N LEU A 453 -17.21 11.14 -6.26
CA LEU A 453 -17.68 11.64 -7.54
C LEU A 453 -16.53 11.69 -8.55
N SER A 454 -16.68 11.00 -9.68
CA SER A 454 -15.69 10.97 -10.75
C SER A 454 -16.35 11.36 -12.06
N ALA A 455 -15.81 12.40 -12.70
CA ALA A 455 -16.22 12.78 -14.04
C ALA A 455 -15.44 12.03 -15.11
N ARG A 456 -16.01 11.96 -16.31
CA ARG A 456 -15.30 11.76 -17.58
C ARG A 456 -14.90 13.09 -18.18
N ARG A 457 -14.06 13.03 -19.23
CA ARG A 457 -13.70 14.23 -19.98
C ARG A 457 -14.96 14.84 -20.62
N PRO A 458 -15.20 16.16 -20.49
CA PRO A 458 -16.35 16.80 -21.15
C PRO A 458 -16.32 16.57 -22.66
N VAL A 459 -17.48 16.32 -23.27
CA VAL A 459 -17.60 16.10 -24.73
C VAL A 459 -18.56 17.13 -25.32
N TYR A 460 -18.12 17.90 -26.32
CA TYR A 460 -18.96 18.89 -26.98
C TYR A 460 -19.89 18.27 -28.03
N ASP A 461 -21.19 18.45 -27.82
CA ASP A 461 -22.25 18.12 -28.77
C ASP A 461 -22.57 19.33 -29.66
N LYS A 462 -22.03 19.30 -30.89
CA LYS A 462 -22.26 20.35 -31.89
C LYS A 462 -23.72 20.51 -32.29
N GLY A 463 -24.52 19.43 -32.27
CA GLY A 463 -25.92 19.46 -32.69
C GLY A 463 -26.81 20.22 -31.71
N LYS A 464 -26.40 20.25 -30.44
CA LYS A 464 -27.13 20.92 -29.34
C LYS A 464 -26.44 22.18 -28.83
N GLY A 465 -25.17 22.40 -29.18
CA GLY A 465 -24.37 23.51 -28.67
C GLY A 465 -24.11 23.40 -27.16
N GLU A 466 -23.93 22.18 -26.65
CA GLU A 466 -23.74 21.90 -25.22
C GLU A 466 -22.57 20.95 -24.98
N LEU A 467 -21.95 21.03 -23.80
CA LEU A 467 -21.05 20.03 -23.27
C LEU A 467 -21.87 18.94 -22.59
N ARG A 468 -21.57 17.68 -22.91
CA ARG A 468 -22.05 16.52 -22.18
C ARG A 468 -21.00 16.11 -21.17
N LEU A 469 -21.40 16.02 -19.91
CA LEU A 469 -20.55 15.62 -18.80
C LEU A 469 -21.12 14.37 -18.15
N GLU A 470 -20.40 13.26 -18.27
CA GLU A 470 -20.73 12.05 -17.49
C GLU A 470 -20.10 12.19 -16.10
N VAL A 471 -20.93 12.05 -15.06
CA VAL A 471 -20.51 11.98 -13.66
C VAL A 471 -21.00 10.67 -13.07
N GLN A 472 -20.14 9.99 -12.35
CA GLN A 472 -20.47 8.76 -11.63
C GLN A 472 -20.06 8.86 -10.17
N ASN A 473 -20.84 8.27 -9.26
CA ASN A 473 -20.41 8.06 -7.88
C ASN A 473 -19.81 6.66 -7.74
N LEU A 474 -18.50 6.55 -7.49
CA LEU A 474 -17.81 5.28 -7.20
C LEU A 474 -17.58 5.08 -5.69
N GLY A 475 -18.18 5.92 -4.85
CA GLY A 475 -18.07 5.87 -3.40
C GLY A 475 -19.01 4.87 -2.75
N LEU A 476 -19.02 4.88 -1.42
CA LEU A 476 -19.71 3.89 -0.59
C LEU A 476 -21.10 4.36 -0.12
N SER A 477 -21.39 5.65 -0.25
CA SER A 477 -22.67 6.26 0.12
C SER A 477 -23.19 7.18 -0.98
N ALA A 478 -24.47 7.55 -0.89
CA ALA A 478 -25.05 8.56 -1.76
C ALA A 478 -24.28 9.88 -1.61
N SER A 479 -23.95 10.52 -2.74
CA SER A 479 -23.38 11.85 -2.71
C SER A 479 -24.42 12.86 -2.22
N LYS A 480 -23.96 13.97 -1.66
CA LYS A 480 -24.82 15.14 -1.56
C LYS A 480 -24.98 15.77 -2.96
N ALA A 481 -26.01 16.59 -3.15
CA ALA A 481 -26.15 17.36 -4.39
C ALA A 481 -24.98 18.34 -4.54
N VAL A 482 -24.46 18.47 -5.75
CA VAL A 482 -23.28 19.30 -6.06
C VAL A 482 -23.55 20.18 -7.27
N GLU A 483 -22.83 21.30 -7.36
CA GLU A 483 -22.66 22.04 -8.61
C GLU A 483 -21.37 21.54 -9.28
N VAL A 484 -21.43 21.25 -10.57
CA VAL A 484 -20.30 20.77 -11.34
C VAL A 484 -19.85 21.86 -12.30
N GLU A 485 -18.62 22.35 -12.10
CA GLU A 485 -18.01 23.40 -12.91
C GLU A 485 -17.00 22.79 -13.89
N VAL A 486 -17.08 23.17 -15.16
CA VAL A 486 -16.06 22.82 -16.16
C VAL A 486 -15.18 24.03 -16.40
N ARG A 487 -13.85 23.85 -16.31
CA ARG A 487 -12.87 24.88 -16.63
C ARG A 487 -11.92 24.44 -17.75
N CYS A 488 -11.43 25.41 -18.51
CA CYS A 488 -10.40 25.24 -19.52
C CYS A 488 -9.43 26.42 -19.46
N GLY A 489 -8.12 26.14 -19.30
CA GLY A 489 -7.10 27.18 -19.16
C GLY A 489 -7.38 28.16 -18.00
N GLY A 490 -7.95 27.66 -16.89
CA GLY A 490 -8.35 28.46 -15.73
C GLY A 490 -9.68 29.23 -15.87
N ASN A 491 -10.27 29.28 -17.06
CA ASN A 491 -11.54 29.97 -17.30
C ASN A 491 -12.73 29.00 -17.13
N SER A 492 -13.77 29.45 -16.42
CA SER A 492 -15.02 28.70 -16.30
C SER A 492 -15.75 28.67 -17.64
N LEU A 493 -16.03 27.47 -18.14
CA LEU A 493 -16.89 27.26 -19.29
C LEU A 493 -18.35 27.19 -18.87
N GLY A 494 -18.65 26.85 -17.61
CA GLY A 494 -20.01 26.87 -17.09
C GLY A 494 -20.19 25.91 -15.92
N ARG A 495 -21.39 25.98 -15.34
CA ARG A 495 -21.80 25.19 -14.16
C ARG A 495 -23.15 24.52 -14.40
N VAL A 496 -23.29 23.30 -13.90
CA VAL A 496 -24.52 22.53 -13.95
C VAL A 496 -24.74 21.81 -12.62
N ARG A 497 -25.98 21.75 -12.13
CA ARG A 497 -26.30 21.07 -10.89
C ARG A 497 -26.47 19.56 -11.13
N ALA A 498 -25.82 18.76 -10.29
CA ALA A 498 -26.09 17.34 -10.16
C ALA A 498 -26.90 17.06 -8.89
N GLY A 499 -27.89 16.18 -8.98
CA GLY A 499 -28.57 15.65 -7.80
C GLY A 499 -27.64 14.80 -6.93
N ALA A 500 -28.17 14.31 -5.82
CA ALA A 500 -27.51 13.24 -5.07
C ALA A 500 -27.44 11.98 -5.96
N LEU A 501 -26.27 11.35 -6.04
CA LEU A 501 -26.06 10.12 -6.81
C LEU A 501 -25.84 8.96 -5.86
N GLN A 502 -26.60 7.88 -6.03
CA GLN A 502 -26.37 6.62 -5.30
C GLN A 502 -25.02 6.00 -5.69
N PRO A 503 -24.45 5.10 -4.86
CA PRO A 503 -23.28 4.32 -5.26
C PRO A 503 -23.47 3.67 -6.62
N TYR A 504 -22.47 3.80 -7.48
CA TYR A 504 -22.41 3.36 -8.88
C TYR A 504 -23.41 4.00 -9.84
N GLU A 505 -24.21 4.99 -9.40
CA GLU A 505 -25.09 5.75 -10.27
C GLU A 505 -24.29 6.68 -11.18
N THR A 506 -24.68 6.72 -12.46
CA THR A 506 -24.11 7.57 -13.49
C THR A 506 -25.17 8.52 -14.03
N VAL A 507 -24.82 9.79 -14.18
CA VAL A 507 -25.67 10.83 -14.78
C VAL A 507 -24.92 11.53 -15.91
N ASN A 508 -25.66 11.91 -16.96
CA ASN A 508 -25.15 12.76 -18.04
C ASN A 508 -25.75 14.16 -17.88
N LEU A 509 -24.89 15.14 -17.62
CA LEU A 509 -25.28 16.53 -17.36
C LEU A 509 -25.04 17.37 -18.61
N PRO A 510 -26.09 17.99 -19.20
CA PRO A 510 -25.93 18.96 -20.27
C PRO A 510 -25.50 20.31 -19.68
N LEU A 511 -24.44 20.88 -20.23
CA LEU A 511 -23.90 22.18 -19.84
C LEU A 511 -23.79 23.09 -21.06
N LYS A 512 -24.46 24.24 -21.05
CA LYS A 512 -24.28 25.26 -22.09
C LYS A 512 -23.02 26.07 -21.80
N PRO A 513 -21.96 26.01 -22.63
CA PRO A 513 -20.73 26.71 -22.35
C PRO A 513 -20.91 28.22 -22.57
N ALA A 514 -20.29 29.03 -21.71
CA ALA A 514 -20.30 30.50 -21.79
C ALA A 514 -19.48 31.03 -22.98
N SER A 515 -18.55 30.24 -23.52
CA SER A 515 -17.78 30.54 -24.72
C SER A 515 -17.93 29.43 -25.76
N ALA A 516 -17.87 29.80 -27.05
CA ALA A 516 -18.02 28.86 -28.17
C ALA A 516 -16.74 28.07 -28.49
N SER A 517 -15.63 28.35 -27.81
CA SER A 517 -14.34 27.68 -28.03
C SER A 517 -14.23 26.45 -27.14
N PHE A 518 -14.64 25.31 -27.68
CA PHE A 518 -14.30 24.00 -27.14
C PHE A 518 -13.48 23.26 -28.20
N ASP A 519 -12.34 22.69 -27.79
CA ASP A 519 -11.57 21.80 -28.63
C ASP A 519 -11.21 20.50 -27.90
N GLY A 520 -11.04 19.41 -28.65
CA GLY A 520 -10.74 18.11 -28.05
C GLY A 520 -9.31 17.97 -27.51
N LYS A 521 -8.43 18.97 -27.70
CA LYS A 521 -6.99 18.87 -27.44
C LYS A 521 -6.54 19.62 -26.19
N SER A 522 -7.34 20.54 -25.69
CA SER A 522 -7.04 21.36 -24.52
C SER A 522 -7.15 20.56 -23.21
N GLY A 523 -6.46 21.00 -22.17
CA GLY A 523 -6.66 20.46 -20.83
C GLY A 523 -7.96 20.96 -20.21
N TYR A 524 -8.71 20.09 -19.55
CA TYR A 524 -9.97 20.41 -18.86
C TYR A 524 -9.90 20.03 -17.39
N GLU A 525 -10.55 20.84 -16.55
CA GLU A 525 -10.82 20.53 -15.15
C GLU A 525 -12.33 20.42 -14.96
N VAL A 526 -12.76 19.39 -14.23
CA VAL A 526 -14.13 19.24 -13.77
C VAL A 526 -14.12 19.29 -12.25
N ILE A 527 -14.73 20.33 -11.69
CA ILE A 527 -14.70 20.64 -10.27
C ILE A 527 -16.08 20.39 -9.68
N PHE A 528 -16.13 19.62 -8.60
CA PHE A 528 -17.35 19.41 -7.83
C PHE A 528 -17.38 20.40 -6.67
N LEU A 529 -18.44 21.20 -6.63
CA LEU A 529 -18.65 22.26 -5.66
C LEU A 529 -19.83 21.90 -4.75
N GLN A 530 -19.63 22.06 -3.45
CA GLN A 530 -20.67 21.93 -2.45
C GLN A 530 -20.74 23.20 -1.62
N ASP A 531 -21.90 23.87 -1.64
CA ASP A 531 -22.10 25.17 -0.99
C ASP A 531 -21.00 26.20 -1.35
N GLY A 532 -20.52 26.13 -2.60
CA GLY A 532 -19.45 26.98 -3.13
C GLY A 532 -18.02 26.53 -2.84
N VAL A 533 -17.83 25.42 -2.11
CA VAL A 533 -16.51 24.86 -1.74
C VAL A 533 -16.15 23.68 -2.65
N GLU A 534 -14.92 23.65 -3.17
CA GLU A 534 -14.39 22.49 -3.92
C GLU A 534 -14.29 21.28 -3.00
N VAL A 535 -14.99 20.20 -3.35
CA VAL A 535 -14.95 18.93 -2.61
C VAL A 535 -14.23 17.82 -3.37
N GLU A 536 -14.12 17.95 -4.70
CA GLU A 536 -13.44 16.99 -5.56
C GLU A 536 -13.11 17.65 -6.91
N LYS A 537 -12.08 17.16 -7.61
CA LYS A 537 -11.69 17.64 -8.93
C LYS A 537 -11.09 16.54 -9.80
N SER A 538 -11.57 16.46 -11.03
CA SER A 538 -10.96 15.63 -12.09
C SER A 538 -10.20 16.51 -13.09
N VAL A 539 -8.97 16.14 -13.42
CA VAL A 539 -8.13 16.84 -14.40
C VAL A 539 -7.89 15.93 -15.60
N PHE A 540 -8.03 16.50 -16.80
CA PHE A 540 -7.83 15.82 -18.07
C PHE A 540 -6.83 16.63 -18.91
N GLU A 541 -5.61 16.11 -19.06
CA GLU A 541 -4.55 16.74 -19.86
C GLU A 541 -4.66 16.47 -21.35
#